data_AF-A0A9J7LY71-F1
#
_entry.id   AF-A0A9J7LY71-F1
#
_cell.length_a   1.000
_cell.length_b   1.000
_cell.length_c   1.000
_cell.angle_alpha   90.00
_cell.angle_beta   90.00
_cell.angle_gamma   90.00
#
_symmetry.space_group_name_H-M   'P 1'
#
loop_
_entity.id
_entity.type
_entity.pdbx_description
1 polymer ?
#
loop_
_entity_poly.entity_id
_entity_poly.type
_entity_poly.pdbx_seq_one_letter_code
_entity_poly.pdbx_strand_id
1 'polypeptide(L)'
;MAVLGFTGISLMLLVTLCQGAPTDVQEGTAYYNFYDELAQSICTAAAEGPSFVFAIRRDCRSSAVERTCDDICTSRRDAMRATVYNQGSTSACFDAVHVYKNRPVLAANPGVQTDAEEVGLATYRYFSAGCSAKFCGPNYCCCVVR
;
A
#
# COMPACT_ATOMS: atom_id res chain seq x y z
N MET A 1 66.16 -40.52 -17.13
CA MET A 1 66.44 -39.61 -18.26
C MET A 1 65.31 -38.63 -18.38
N ALA A 2 65.64 -37.35 -18.55
CA ALA A 2 64.86 -36.24 -19.15
C ALA A 2 63.44 -35.97 -18.60
N VAL A 3 63.15 -34.89 -17.86
CA VAL A 3 63.16 -33.43 -18.18
C VAL A 3 61.80 -32.91 -18.68
N LEU A 4 61.23 -32.02 -17.83
CA LEU A 4 60.42 -30.81 -18.07
C LEU A 4 59.02 -30.88 -18.71
N GLY A 5 58.09 -30.12 -18.10
CA GLY A 5 56.84 -29.69 -18.71
C GLY A 5 56.05 -28.75 -17.80
N PHE A 6 56.31 -27.45 -17.94
CA PHE A 6 55.72 -26.34 -17.20
C PHE A 6 54.23 -26.09 -17.53
N THR A 7 53.62 -25.26 -16.68
CA THR A 7 52.53 -24.29 -16.94
C THR A 7 51.11 -24.80 -17.11
N GLY A 8 50.28 -24.43 -16.12
CA GLY A 8 48.83 -24.42 -16.24
C GLY A 8 48.16 -24.07 -14.91
N ILE A 9 48.45 -22.88 -14.36
CA ILE A 9 47.57 -22.30 -13.32
C ILE A 9 46.26 -22.01 -14.04
N SER A 10 45.34 -22.99 -14.02
CA SER A 10 43.97 -22.78 -14.44
C SER A 10 43.32 -21.94 -13.35
N LEU A 11 43.37 -20.62 -13.56
CA LEU A 11 42.55 -19.62 -12.90
C LEU A 11 41.10 -20.07 -13.04
N MET A 12 40.61 -20.86 -12.08
CA MET A 12 39.19 -21.13 -11.93
C MET A 12 38.55 -19.79 -11.61
N LEU A 13 38.03 -19.17 -12.67
CA LEU A 13 37.11 -18.06 -12.62
C LEU A 13 35.93 -18.54 -11.77
N LEU A 14 35.90 -18.15 -10.49
CA LEU A 14 34.69 -18.15 -9.68
C LEU A 14 33.75 -17.15 -10.35
N VAL A 15 33.02 -17.61 -11.36
CA VAL A 15 31.83 -16.90 -11.83
C VAL A 15 30.80 -17.11 -10.74
N THR A 16 30.67 -16.05 -9.93
CA THR A 16 29.62 -15.83 -8.96
C THR A 16 28.26 -16.03 -9.62
N LEU A 17 27.69 -17.22 -9.49
CA LEU A 17 26.26 -17.42 -9.70
C LEU A 17 25.58 -17.21 -8.35
N CYS A 18 25.34 -15.94 -8.00
CA CYS A 18 24.16 -15.61 -7.21
C CYS A 18 22.93 -15.78 -8.11
N GLN A 19 22.70 -17.00 -8.58
CA GLN A 19 21.41 -17.39 -9.13
C GLN A 19 20.54 -17.69 -7.93
N GLY A 20 20.02 -16.63 -7.32
CA GLY A 20 18.77 -16.77 -6.59
C GLY A 20 17.80 -17.43 -7.56
N ALA A 21 17.27 -18.58 -7.19
CA ALA A 21 16.22 -19.23 -7.96
C ALA A 21 15.16 -18.17 -8.32
N PRO A 22 14.60 -18.19 -9.54
CA PRO A 22 13.39 -17.42 -9.78
C PRO A 22 12.38 -17.92 -8.76
N THR A 23 12.13 -17.13 -7.72
CA THR A 23 10.95 -17.31 -6.91
C THR A 23 9.82 -17.09 -7.89
N ASP A 24 9.13 -18.17 -8.26
CA ASP A 24 7.79 -18.08 -8.82
C ASP A 24 7.08 -16.99 -8.02
N VAL A 25 6.82 -15.87 -8.68
CA VAL A 25 5.84 -14.91 -8.16
C VAL A 25 4.54 -15.69 -8.25
N GLN A 26 4.15 -16.32 -7.14
CA GLN A 26 2.88 -17.02 -7.05
C GLN A 26 1.80 -16.06 -7.52
N GLU A 27 1.24 -16.37 -8.67
CA GLU A 27 0.08 -15.72 -9.23
C GLU A 27 -1.08 -15.89 -8.25
N GLY A 28 -1.39 -14.78 -7.55
CA GLY A 28 -2.65 -14.47 -6.87
C GLY A 28 -3.45 -15.60 -6.21
N THR A 29 -3.14 -15.93 -4.96
CA THR A 29 -4.17 -16.44 -4.01
C THR A 29 -3.99 -15.90 -2.58
N ALA A 30 -3.59 -14.64 -2.42
CA ALA A 30 -3.89 -13.89 -1.20
C ALA A 30 -5.10 -13.00 -1.52
N TYR A 31 -6.13 -13.05 -0.69
CA TYR A 31 -7.31 -12.20 -0.73
C TYR A 31 -6.92 -10.72 -0.94
N TYR A 32 -6.90 -10.27 -2.20
CA TYR A 32 -6.33 -8.99 -2.60
C TYR A 32 -7.32 -7.92 -2.14
N ASN A 33 -7.00 -7.19 -1.06
CA ASN A 33 -7.82 -6.09 -0.57
C ASN A 33 -7.55 -4.84 -1.41
N PHE A 34 -7.88 -4.92 -2.68
CA PHE A 34 -7.65 -3.88 -3.68
C PHE A 34 -8.17 -2.49 -3.26
N TYR A 35 -9.28 -2.42 -2.52
CA TYR A 35 -9.79 -1.15 -1.98
C TYR A 35 -8.91 -0.55 -0.88
N ASP A 36 -8.23 -1.38 -0.07
CA ASP A 36 -7.28 -0.91 0.95
C ASP A 36 -6.03 -0.37 0.30
N GLU A 37 -5.52 -1.07 -0.72
CA GLU A 37 -4.34 -0.64 -1.46
C GLU A 37 -4.61 0.67 -2.19
N LEU A 38 -5.79 0.82 -2.80
CA LEU A 38 -6.20 2.07 -3.42
C LEU A 38 -6.29 3.21 -2.39
N ALA A 39 -6.94 2.96 -1.25
CA ALA A 39 -7.04 3.95 -0.18
C ALA A 39 -5.66 4.34 0.38
N GLN A 40 -4.80 3.35 0.63
CA GLN A 40 -3.43 3.56 1.11
C GLN A 40 -2.61 4.38 0.11
N SER A 41 -2.74 4.09 -1.18
CA SER A 41 -2.08 4.83 -2.25
C SER A 41 -2.53 6.30 -2.29
N ILE A 42 -3.84 6.54 -2.24
CA ILE A 42 -4.41 7.90 -2.24
C ILE A 42 -3.95 8.67 -1.00
N CYS A 43 -4.06 8.07 0.19
CA CYS A 43 -3.64 8.72 1.43
C CYS A 43 -2.13 9.06 1.38
N THR A 44 -1.31 8.12 0.92
CA THR A 44 0.16 8.34 0.83
C THR A 44 0.48 9.48 -0.13
N ALA A 45 -0.15 9.52 -1.30
CA ALA A 45 0.04 10.59 -2.28
C ALA A 45 -0.48 11.96 -1.80
N ALA A 46 -1.49 11.96 -0.93
CA ALA A 46 -2.10 13.16 -0.37
C ALA A 46 -1.32 13.75 0.82
N ALA A 47 -0.41 12.99 1.43
CA ALA A 47 0.26 13.42 2.64
C ALA A 47 1.27 14.53 2.37
N GLU A 48 1.20 15.60 3.17
CA GLU A 48 2.17 16.67 3.12
C GLU A 48 3.39 16.35 4.00
N GLY A 49 4.56 16.34 3.35
CA GLY A 49 5.86 16.15 3.98
C GLY A 49 6.15 14.71 4.47
N PRO A 50 7.38 14.47 4.98
CA PRO A 50 7.75 13.17 5.52
C PRO A 50 6.83 12.75 6.67
N SER A 51 6.19 11.60 6.53
CA SER A 51 5.31 11.02 7.55
C SER A 51 5.07 9.53 7.30
N PHE A 52 4.66 8.81 8.35
CA PHE A 52 4.13 7.46 8.19
C PHE A 52 2.63 7.56 7.95
N VAL A 53 2.17 7.12 6.78
CA VAL A 53 0.79 7.27 6.33
C VAL A 53 0.05 5.94 6.43
N PHE A 54 -1.19 5.99 6.92
CA PHE A 54 -2.06 4.83 7.07
C PHE A 54 -3.46 5.14 6.54
N ALA A 55 -4.02 4.26 5.73
CA ALA A 55 -5.43 4.25 5.40
C ALA A 55 -6.17 3.30 6.34
N ILE A 56 -7.08 3.82 7.16
CA ILE A 56 -7.85 3.01 8.12
C ILE A 56 -9.30 2.93 7.66
N ARG A 57 -9.81 1.70 7.48
CA ARG A 57 -11.24 1.46 7.19
C ARG A 57 -12.12 2.04 8.29
N ARG A 58 -13.15 2.76 7.88
CA ARG A 58 -14.21 3.22 8.76
C ARG A 58 -15.28 2.14 8.88
N ASP A 59 -15.80 1.91 10.09
CA ASP A 59 -16.96 1.02 10.25
C ASP A 59 -18.21 1.72 9.73
N CYS A 60 -18.75 1.16 8.65
CA CYS A 60 -19.87 1.70 7.89
C CYS A 60 -21.11 0.82 7.91
N ARG A 61 -21.27 0.00 8.97
CA ARG A 61 -22.45 -0.89 9.13
C ARG A 61 -23.76 -0.11 9.30
N SER A 62 -23.71 1.10 9.85
CA SER A 62 -24.84 2.03 9.98
C SER A 62 -24.61 3.30 9.15
N SER A 63 -25.70 3.96 8.74
CA SER A 63 -25.64 5.23 8.00
C SER A 63 -25.14 6.40 8.85
N ALA A 64 -25.48 6.41 10.14
CA ALA A 64 -24.86 7.26 11.14
C ALA A 64 -23.59 6.56 11.65
N VAL A 65 -22.44 7.22 11.54
CA VAL A 65 -21.18 6.66 12.04
C VAL A 65 -20.84 7.30 13.37
N GLU A 66 -20.66 6.46 14.39
CA GLU A 66 -20.41 6.92 15.76
C GLU A 66 -19.05 7.59 15.92
N ARG A 67 -18.05 7.20 15.12
CA ARG A 67 -16.67 7.67 15.24
C ARG A 67 -16.23 8.44 14.00
N THR A 68 -15.71 9.64 14.22
CA THR A 68 -15.08 10.45 13.16
C THR A 68 -13.72 9.85 12.78
N CYS A 69 -13.15 10.30 11.67
CA CYS A 69 -11.80 9.88 11.30
C CYS A 69 -10.74 10.45 12.26
N ASP A 70 -10.98 11.63 12.84
CA ASP A 70 -10.15 12.15 13.94
C ASP A 70 -10.11 11.19 15.14
N ASP A 71 -11.28 10.70 15.57
CA ASP A 71 -11.38 9.72 16.66
C ASP A 71 -10.65 8.43 16.33
N ILE A 72 -10.77 7.98 15.07
CA ILE A 72 -10.15 6.75 14.58
C ILE A 72 -8.63 6.90 14.59
N CYS A 73 -8.08 7.91 13.92
CA CYS A 73 -6.63 8.14 13.85
C CYS A 73 -6.02 8.33 15.24
N THR A 74 -6.71 9.05 16.13
CA THR A 74 -6.26 9.23 17.52
C THR A 74 -6.23 7.91 18.29
N SER A 75 -7.31 7.13 18.25
CA SER A 75 -7.37 5.86 18.98
C SER A 75 -6.45 4.76 18.45
N ARG A 76 -6.02 4.89 17.19
CA ARG A 76 -5.13 3.92 16.52
C ARG A 76 -3.68 4.34 16.56
N ARG A 77 -3.34 5.47 17.21
CA ARG A 77 -1.97 5.98 17.34
C ARG A 77 -0.97 4.88 17.73
N ASP A 78 -1.25 4.16 18.82
CA ASP A 78 -0.28 3.20 19.36
C ASP A 78 -0.09 2.00 18.43
N ALA A 79 -1.15 1.56 17.74
CA ALA A 79 -1.06 0.51 16.72
C ALA A 79 -0.30 0.95 15.47
N MET A 80 -0.56 2.18 14.99
CA MET A 80 0.18 2.76 13.87
C MET A 80 1.67 2.89 14.22
N ARG A 81 2.00 3.41 15.41
CA ARG A 81 3.38 3.50 15.91
C ARG A 81 4.04 2.14 16.01
N ALA A 82 3.37 1.14 16.57
CA ALA A 82 3.91 -0.21 16.68
C ALA A 82 4.28 -0.79 15.30
N THR A 83 3.51 -0.48 14.26
CA THR A 83 3.77 -0.92 12.87
C THR A 83 5.05 -0.33 12.28
N VAL A 84 5.47 0.86 12.75
CA VAL A 84 6.67 1.57 12.27
C VAL A 84 7.78 1.59 13.32
N TYR A 85 7.89 0.53 14.12
CA TYR A 85 8.92 0.37 15.15
C TYR A 85 8.93 1.50 16.20
N ASN A 86 7.74 1.94 16.61
CA ASN A 86 7.50 3.01 17.57
C ASN A 86 8.01 4.40 17.14
N GLN A 87 8.27 4.61 15.85
CA GLN A 87 8.61 5.91 15.31
C GLN A 87 7.41 6.87 15.30
N GLY A 88 7.74 8.16 15.36
CA GLY A 88 6.82 9.27 15.53
C GLY A 88 6.13 9.28 16.90
N SER A 89 5.47 10.40 17.20
CA SER A 89 4.94 10.75 18.52
C SER A 89 3.49 11.23 18.47
N THR A 90 3.09 11.87 17.38
CA THR A 90 1.77 12.47 17.17
C THR A 90 1.00 11.70 16.11
N SER A 91 -0.32 11.67 16.23
CA SER A 91 -1.22 11.13 15.19
C SER A 91 -2.29 12.14 14.84
N ALA A 92 -2.62 12.24 13.56
CA ALA A 92 -3.70 13.09 13.09
C ALA A 92 -4.40 12.48 11.87
N CYS A 93 -5.67 12.82 11.68
CA CYS A 93 -6.31 12.72 10.37
C CYS A 93 -5.92 13.95 9.54
N PHE A 94 -5.66 13.77 8.25
CA PHE A 94 -5.36 14.89 7.34
C PHE A 94 -6.20 14.86 6.06
N ASP A 95 -6.76 13.71 5.70
CA ASP A 95 -7.68 13.52 4.59
C ASP A 95 -8.61 12.35 4.90
N ALA A 96 -9.69 12.22 4.14
CA ALA A 96 -10.55 11.06 4.19
C ALA A 96 -11.13 10.78 2.80
N VAL A 97 -11.28 9.50 2.48
CA VAL A 97 -11.61 9.05 1.12
C VAL A 97 -12.86 8.17 1.18
N HIS A 98 -13.73 8.33 0.18
CA HIS A 98 -14.71 7.31 -0.15
C HIS A 98 -14.23 6.50 -1.34
N VAL A 99 -13.95 5.22 -1.12
CA VAL A 99 -13.70 4.25 -2.18
C VAL A 99 -15.02 3.59 -2.56
N TYR A 100 -15.46 3.79 -3.80
CA TYR A 100 -16.71 3.22 -4.28
C TYR A 100 -16.54 1.72 -4.53
N LYS A 101 -17.42 0.93 -3.92
CA LYS A 101 -17.54 -0.52 -4.18
C LYS A 101 -18.43 -0.77 -5.40
N ASN A 102 -18.38 -1.99 -5.93
CA ASN A 102 -19.23 -2.45 -7.04
C ASN A 102 -19.04 -1.61 -8.32
N ARG A 103 -17.81 -1.17 -8.58
CA ARG A 103 -17.41 -0.57 -9.85
C ARG A 103 -16.79 -1.63 -10.75
N PRO A 104 -16.85 -1.47 -12.09
CA PRO A 104 -16.10 -2.32 -13.00
C PRO A 104 -14.63 -2.33 -12.59
N VAL A 105 -14.11 -3.54 -12.37
CA VAL A 105 -12.67 -3.75 -12.22
C VAL A 105 -12.17 -4.02 -13.62
N LEU A 106 -11.32 -3.12 -14.13
CA LEU A 106 -10.71 -3.31 -15.43
C LEU A 106 -9.81 -4.55 -15.39
N ALA A 107 -9.79 -5.27 -16.49
CA ALA A 107 -8.98 -6.45 -16.72
C ALA A 107 -7.50 -6.15 -16.43
N ALA A 108 -6.77 -7.19 -16.02
CA ALA A 108 -5.34 -7.11 -15.92
C ALA A 108 -4.76 -6.64 -17.27
N ASN A 109 -3.72 -5.82 -17.22
CA ASN A 109 -3.10 -5.21 -18.40
C ASN A 109 -1.69 -5.77 -18.66
N PRO A 110 -1.53 -7.08 -18.99
CA PRO A 110 -0.21 -7.69 -19.21
C PRO A 110 0.39 -7.37 -20.59
N GLY A 111 -0.21 -6.48 -21.39
CA GLY A 111 0.31 -6.06 -22.70
C GLY A 111 -0.74 -5.86 -23.78
N VAL A 112 -1.95 -6.40 -23.60
CA VAL A 112 -3.14 -6.11 -24.42
C VAL A 112 -4.07 -5.22 -23.61
N GLN A 113 -4.46 -4.09 -24.17
CA GLN A 113 -5.30 -3.08 -23.53
C GLN A 113 -6.79 -3.43 -23.71
N THR A 114 -7.23 -4.57 -23.16
CA THR A 114 -8.59 -5.10 -23.38
C THR A 114 -9.69 -4.12 -22.97
N ASP A 115 -9.45 -3.34 -21.92
CA ASP A 115 -10.38 -2.34 -21.40
C ASP A 115 -9.87 -0.91 -21.60
N ALA A 116 -9.21 -0.66 -22.74
CA ALA A 116 -8.83 0.70 -23.12
C ALA A 116 -10.08 1.61 -23.16
N GLU A 117 -9.95 2.81 -22.62
CA GLU A 117 -11.02 3.84 -22.59
C GLU A 117 -12.23 3.50 -21.69
N GLU A 118 -12.22 2.37 -20.99
CA GLU A 118 -13.29 2.00 -20.06
C GLU A 118 -13.15 2.70 -18.70
N VAL A 119 -14.30 2.97 -18.07
CA VAL A 119 -14.35 3.59 -16.74
C VAL A 119 -14.11 2.53 -15.66
N GLY A 120 -12.96 2.64 -15.00
CA GLY A 120 -12.60 1.76 -13.89
C GLY A 120 -13.08 2.26 -12.53
N LEU A 121 -12.14 2.30 -11.58
CA LEU A 121 -12.42 2.63 -10.19
C LEU A 121 -12.80 4.09 -10.01
N ALA A 122 -13.61 4.33 -8.98
CA ALA A 122 -13.96 5.67 -8.56
C ALA A 122 -13.63 5.88 -7.09
N THR A 123 -13.10 7.05 -6.77
CA THR A 123 -12.87 7.51 -5.40
C THR A 123 -13.25 8.98 -5.27
N TYR A 124 -13.76 9.36 -4.10
CA TYR A 124 -14.01 10.77 -3.77
C TYR A 124 -13.17 11.18 -2.56
N ARG A 125 -12.45 12.30 -2.67
CA ARG A 125 -11.65 12.86 -1.58
C ARG A 125 -12.43 13.94 -0.85
N TYR A 126 -12.50 13.82 0.47
CA TYR A 126 -13.15 14.80 1.34
C TYR A 126 -12.18 15.84 1.89
N PHE A 127 -10.88 15.65 1.70
CA PHE A 127 -9.84 16.48 2.30
C PHE A 127 -9.99 16.51 3.83
N SER A 128 -9.47 17.55 4.47
CA SER A 128 -9.56 17.72 5.93
C SER A 128 -10.99 17.79 6.45
N ALA A 129 -11.96 18.24 5.65
CA ALA A 129 -13.38 18.27 6.04
C ALA A 129 -13.95 16.85 6.27
N GLY A 130 -13.36 15.83 5.64
CA GLY A 130 -13.74 14.44 5.87
C GLY A 130 -13.35 13.90 7.24
N CYS A 131 -12.38 14.52 7.91
CA CYS A 131 -11.87 14.03 9.18
C CYS A 131 -12.92 14.08 10.30
N SER A 132 -13.79 15.09 10.28
CA SER A 132 -14.85 15.32 11.27
C SER A 132 -16.25 14.85 10.82
N ALA A 133 -16.37 14.31 9.60
CA ALA A 133 -17.65 13.84 9.05
C ALA A 133 -18.26 12.72 9.91
N LYS A 134 -19.59 12.71 10.10
CA LYS A 134 -20.33 11.72 10.91
C LYS A 134 -21.23 10.76 10.09
N PHE A 135 -20.89 10.57 8.82
CA PHE A 135 -21.62 9.73 7.87
C PHE A 135 -20.65 8.84 7.08
N CYS A 136 -21.16 7.84 6.37
CA CYS A 136 -20.35 6.91 5.57
C CYS A 136 -20.09 7.40 4.15
N GLY A 137 -18.93 8.01 4.00
CA GLY A 137 -18.45 8.73 2.83
C GLY A 137 -17.78 9.98 3.36
N PRO A 138 -16.64 9.87 4.04
CA PRO A 138 -15.58 8.89 3.78
C PRO A 138 -15.80 7.50 4.40
N ASN A 139 -15.30 6.46 3.73
CA ASN A 139 -15.24 5.08 4.26
C ASN A 139 -13.80 4.61 4.57
N TYR A 140 -12.80 5.46 4.29
CA TYR A 140 -11.42 5.35 4.76
C TYR A 140 -10.94 6.67 5.36
N CYS A 141 -10.17 6.58 6.44
CA CYS A 141 -9.51 7.70 7.09
C CYS A 141 -8.04 7.71 6.70
N CYS A 142 -7.52 8.85 6.22
CA CYS A 142 -6.09 9.02 6.00
C CYS A 142 -5.45 9.58 7.27
N CYS A 143 -4.71 8.71 7.94
CA CYS A 143 -4.01 9.00 9.18
C CYS A 143 -2.52 9.14 8.94
N VAL A 144 -1.88 10.02 9.71
CA VAL A 144 -0.43 10.16 9.76
C VAL A 144 0.07 9.94 11.17
N VAL A 145 1.28 9.42 11.26
CA VAL A 145 2.11 9.48 12.47
C VAL A 145 3.40 10.25 12.16
N ARG A 146 3.75 11.20 13.03
CA ARG A 146 4.94 12.05 12.95
C ARG A 146 5.63 12.19 14.29
#